data_AF-A0A940MHI6-F1
#
_entry.id   AF-A0A940MHI6-F1
#
_cell.length_a   1.000
_cell.length_b   1.000
_cell.length_c   1.000
_cell.angle_alpha   90.00
_cell.angle_beta   90.00
_cell.angle_gamma   90.00
#
_symmetry.space_group_name_H-M   'P 1'
#
loop_
_entity.id
_entity.type
_entity.pdbx_description
1 polymer ?
#
loop_
_entity_poly.entity_id
_entity_poly.type
_entity_poly.pdbx_seq_one_letter_code
_entity_poly.pdbx_strand_id
1 'polypeptide(L)' 'MLWLLVPFVLFLVALPWVNRVHPVVVGLPFLTFWMLASTLVTPFAVWAAYRGDRRLAAKGRGEGR' A
#
# COMPACT_ATOMS: atom_id res chain seq x y z
N MET A 1 -13.03 38.47 28.01
CA MET A 1 -13.72 38.14 26.75
C MET A 1 -12.82 37.45 25.73
N LEU A 2 -11.53 37.81 25.61
CA LEU A 2 -10.58 37.15 24.69
C LEU A 2 -10.42 35.62 24.91
N TRP A 3 -10.58 35.15 26.15
CA TRP A 3 -10.54 33.73 26.50
C TRP A 3 -11.58 32.86 25.77
N LEU A 4 -12.70 33.44 25.32
CA LEU A 4 -13.71 32.72 24.53
C LEU A 4 -13.21 32.36 23.12
N LEU A 5 -12.14 33.00 22.62
CA LEU A 5 -11.54 32.70 21.33
C LEU A 5 -10.57 31.52 21.38
N VAL A 6 -10.13 31.13 22.58
CA VAL A 6 -9.20 29.99 22.76
C VAL A 6 -9.71 28.71 22.10
N PRO A 7 -10.95 28.22 22.36
CA PRO A 7 -11.46 27.03 21.67
C PRO A 7 -11.58 27.22 20.16
N PHE A 8 -11.87 28.44 19.70
CA PHE A 8 -12.03 28.75 18.28
C PHE A 8 -10.70 28.68 17.52
N VAL A 9 -9.65 29.30 18.06
CA VAL A 9 -8.30 29.26 17.50
C VAL A 9 -7.74 27.84 17.54
N LEU A 10 -7.95 27.12 18.65
CA LEU A 10 -7.57 25.71 18.77
C LEU A 10 -8.22 24.85 17.68
N PHE A 11 -9.52 25.02 17.43
CA PHE A 11 -10.20 24.28 16.37
C PHE A 11 -9.65 24.61 14.98
N LEU A 12 -9.46 25.89 14.66
CA LEU A 12 -8.93 26.33 13.36
C LEU A 12 -7.53 25.80 13.08
N VAL A 13 -6.68 25.72 14.11
CA VAL A 13 -5.31 25.22 13.98
C VAL A 13 -5.24 23.69 14.02
N ALA A 14 -6.07 23.04 14.83
CA ALA A 14 -6.08 21.58 14.95
C ALA A 14 -6.71 20.89 13.73
N LEU A 15 -7.78 21.47 13.16
CA LEU A 15 -8.49 20.91 12.00
C LEU A 15 -7.57 20.55 10.83
N PRO A 16 -6.70 21.42 10.29
CA PRO A 16 -5.80 21.07 9.19
C PRO A 16 -4.71 20.06 9.59
N TRP A 17 -4.39 19.95 10.89
CA TRP A 17 -3.38 19.01 11.38
C TRP A 17 -3.92 17.59 11.55
N VAL A 18 -5.18 17.47 11.99
CA VAL A 18 -5.90 16.20 12.13
C VAL A 18 -6.47 15.77 10.78
N ASN A 19 -6.98 16.71 9.99
CA ASN A 19 -7.51 16.48 8.65
C ASN A 19 -6.39 16.49 7.59
N ARG A 20 -5.37 15.64 7.80
CA ARG A 20 -4.37 15.38 6.75
C ARG A 20 -5.11 14.72 5.59
N VAL A 21 -5.00 15.27 4.40
CA VAL A 21 -5.55 14.67 3.17
C VAL A 21 -4.95 13.28 3.05
N HIS A 22 -5.75 12.26 3.36
CA HIS A 22 -5.32 10.88 3.22
C HIS A 22 -5.07 10.64 1.72
N PRO A 23 -3.90 10.11 1.32
CA PRO A 23 -3.70 9.75 -0.07
C PRO A 23 -4.78 8.74 -0.46
N VAL A 24 -5.59 9.09 -1.45
CA VAL A 24 -6.66 8.24 -1.99
C VAL A 24 -6.22 7.74 -3.35
N VAL A 25 -6.31 6.42 -3.56
CA VAL A 25 -5.99 5.75 -4.82
C VAL A 25 -7.27 5.08 -5.32
N VAL A 26 -7.76 5.50 -6.49
CA VAL A 26 -9.00 4.96 -7.10
C VAL A 26 -10.22 5.03 -6.15
N GLY A 27 -10.32 6.11 -5.35
CA GLY A 27 -11.41 6.29 -4.38
C GLY A 27 -11.25 5.52 -3.06
N LEU A 28 -10.17 4.75 -2.87
CA LEU A 28 -9.85 4.03 -1.63
C LEU A 28 -8.73 4.73 -0.85
N PRO A 29 -8.77 4.75 0.50
CA PRO A 29 -7.62 5.16 1.29
C PRO A 29 -6.38 4.32 0.91
N PHE A 30 -5.22 4.96 0.80
CA PHE A 30 -3.98 4.33 0.36
C PHE A 30 -3.67 3.03 1.12
N LEU A 31 -3.84 3.04 2.45
CA LEU A 31 -3.58 1.86 3.26
C LEU A 31 -4.49 0.68 2.87
N THR A 32 -5.77 0.94 2.65
CA THR A 32 -6.75 -0.07 2.19
C THR A 32 -6.39 -0.61 0.81
N PHE A 33 -6.10 0.29 -0.14
CA PHE A 33 -5.66 -0.08 -1.48
C PHE A 33 -4.39 -0.94 -1.43
N TRP A 34 -3.40 -0.51 -0.63
CA TRP A 34 -2.13 -1.20 -0.48
C TRP A 34 -2.28 -2.59 0.14
N MET A 35 -3.17 -2.75 1.13
CA MET A 35 -3.47 -4.05 1.72
C MET A 35 -4.09 -5.02 0.71
N LEU A 36 -5.05 -4.56 -0.10
CA LEU A 36 -5.66 -5.35 -1.17
C LEU A 36 -4.62 -5.73 -2.24
N ALA A 37 -3.81 -4.75 -2.67
CA ALA A 37 -2.73 -4.98 -3.62
C ALA A 37 -1.72 -6.01 -3.09
N SER A 38 -1.29 -5.89 -1.83
CA SER A 38 -0.34 -6.83 -1.20
C SER A 38 -0.89 -8.26 -1.13
N THR A 39 -2.18 -8.38 -0.87
CA THR A 39 -2.88 -9.68 -0.86
C THR A 39 -2.83 -10.36 -2.21
N LEU A 40 -2.88 -9.61 -3.32
CA LEU A 40 -2.77 -10.14 -4.69
C LEU A 40 -1.31 -10.32 -5.14
N VAL A 41 -0.42 -9.43 -4.73
CA VAL A 41 1.01 -9.48 -5.06
C VAL A 41 1.66 -10.74 -4.50
N THR A 42 1.26 -11.19 -3.31
CA THR A 42 1.84 -12.37 -2.65
C THR A 42 1.66 -13.67 -3.47
N PRO A 43 0.42 -14.11 -3.81
CA PRO A 43 0.24 -15.30 -4.63
C PRO A 43 0.80 -15.11 -6.05
N PHE A 44 0.77 -13.89 -6.60
CA PHE A 44 1.37 -13.60 -7.90
C PHE A 44 2.90 -13.81 -7.89
N ALA A 45 3.58 -13.35 -6.83
CA ALA A 45 5.01 -13.54 -6.65
C ALA A 45 5.35 -15.03 -6.50
N VAL A 46 4.58 -15.79 -5.70
CA VAL A 46 4.76 -17.24 -5.54
C VAL A 46 4.55 -17.97 -6.88
N TRP A 47 3.51 -17.59 -7.63
CA TRP A 47 3.26 -18.17 -8.95
C TRP A 47 4.38 -17.86 -9.95
N ALA A 48 4.87 -16.62 -9.96
CA ALA A 48 5.98 -16.20 -10.81
C ALA A 48 7.27 -16.98 -10.47
N ALA A 49 7.57 -17.16 -9.18
CA ALA A 49 8.68 -17.97 -8.71
C ALA A 49 8.55 -19.43 -9.17
N TYR A 50 7.40 -20.06 -8.94
CA TYR A 50 7.14 -21.43 -9.39
C TYR A 50 7.33 -21.61 -10.91
N ARG A 51 6.87 -20.65 -11.70
CA ARG A 51 7.05 -20.68 -13.17
C ARG A 51 8.51 -20.50 -13.57
N GLY A 52 9.25 -19.63 -12.86
CA GLY A 52 10.68 -19.43 -13.04
C GLY A 52 11.48 -20.70 -12.76
N ASP A 53 11.25 -21.33 -11.60
CA ASP A 53 11.93 -22.55 -11.18
C ASP A 53 11.74 -23.69 -12.17
N ARG A 54 10.52 -23.86 -12.72
CA ARG A 54 10.26 -24.86 -13.76
C ARG A 54 11.04 -24.63 -15.05
N ARG A 55 11.23 -23.36 -15.45
CA ARG A 55 12.02 -23.01 -16.64
C ARG A 55 13.50 -23.28 -16.43
N LEU A 56 14.02 -22.95 -15.24
CA LEU A 56 15.39 -23.26 -14.84
C LEU A 56 15.64 -24.77 -14.80
N ALA A 57 14.73 -25.55 -14.21
CA ALA A 57 14.81 -27.01 -14.15
C ALA A 57 14.78 -27.66 -15.54
N ALA A 58 13.98 -27.14 -16.47
CA ALA A 58 13.95 -27.61 -17.86
C ALA A 58 15.27 -27.35 -18.60
N LYS A 59 15.92 -26.21 -18.35
CA LYS A 59 17.18 -25.83 -18.98
C LYS A 59 18.35 -26.72 -18.54
N GLY A 60 18.48 -27.00 -17.24
CA GLY A 60 19.55 -27.85 -16.70
C GLY A 60 19.50 -29.31 -17.17
N ARG A 61 18.33 -29.80 -17.62
CA ARG A 61 18.18 -31.16 -18.16
C ARG A 61 18.65 -31.30 -19.62
N GLY A 62 18.87 -30.18 -20.31
CA GLY A 62 19.35 -30.12 -21.69
C GLY A 62 20.87 -29.99 -21.81
N GLU A 63 21.53 -29.37 -20.83
CA GLU A 63 23.01 -29.20 -20.81
C GLU A 63 23.77 -30.45 -20.32
N GLY A 64 23.08 -31.45 -19.77
CA GLY A 64 23.66 -32.71 -19.30
C GLY A 64 23.61 -33.88 -20.30
N ARG A 65 23.35 -33.61 -21.59
CA ARG A 65 23.34 -34.59 -22.69
C ARG A 65 24.26 -34.11 -23.80
#